data_AF-A0A2G1X0G2-F1
#
_entry.id   AF-A0A2G1X0G2-F1
#
_cell.length_a   1.000
_cell.length_b   1.000
_cell.length_c   1.000
_cell.angle_alpha   90.00
_cell.angle_beta   90.00
_cell.angle_gamma   90.00
#
_symmetry.space_group_name_H-M   'P 1'
#
loop_
_entity.id
_entity.type
_entity.pdbx_description
1 polymer ?
#
loop_
_entity_poly.entity_id
_entity_poly.type
_entity_poly.pdbx_seq_one_letter_code
_entity_poly.pdbx_strand_id
1 'polypeptide(L)'
;MAREGVTMPATAQHNEQAATTPNPFPEPSRQYGESPARFLVEELSVDDGEGTSGELILARIRGLETIELCGFWLAVERALANKEGREPRDRVERAIRERKSYLEEHGEGLAQTGMTPAERREAAAERDAESVAVLVDEDGEEVPWSRQEGATVGASR
;
A
#
# COMPACT_ATOMS: atom_id res chain seq x y z
N MET A 1 23.99 1.74 35.51
CA MET A 1 22.62 1.17 35.44
C MET A 1 22.08 1.46 34.06
N ALA A 2 22.11 0.47 33.17
CA ALA A 2 21.59 0.57 31.81
C ALA A 2 20.09 0.28 31.84
N ARG A 3 19.28 1.15 31.21
CA ARG A 3 17.86 0.88 30.99
C ARG A 3 17.76 0.17 29.64
N GLU A 4 17.43 -1.11 29.69
CA GLU A 4 17.09 -1.93 28.52
C GLU A 4 15.88 -1.28 27.82
N GLY A 5 16.13 -0.71 26.64
CA GLY A 5 15.12 -0.12 25.79
C GLY A 5 14.47 -1.20 24.95
N VAL A 6 13.20 -1.46 25.26
CA VAL A 6 12.21 -2.24 24.51
C VAL A 6 12.50 -2.25 23.00
N THR A 7 12.92 -3.40 22.49
CA THR A 7 12.90 -3.69 21.06
C THR A 7 11.44 -3.89 20.67
N MET A 8 10.82 -2.87 20.08
CA MET A 8 9.54 -3.03 19.40
C MET A 8 9.76 -4.08 18.29
N PRO A 9 9.02 -5.21 18.25
CA PRO A 9 9.04 -6.03 17.07
C PRO A 9 8.51 -5.17 15.93
N ALA A 10 9.38 -4.84 14.97
CA ALA A 10 8.96 -4.29 13.71
C ALA A 10 7.83 -5.18 13.17
N THR A 11 6.80 -4.55 12.62
CA THR A 11 5.66 -5.11 11.90
C THR A 11 6.10 -6.03 10.75
N ALA A 12 6.68 -7.19 11.09
CA ALA A 12 7.15 -8.22 10.18
C ALA A 12 6.03 -9.20 9.79
N GLN A 13 4.83 -9.04 10.36
CA GLN A 13 3.68 -9.91 10.13
C GLN A 13 3.24 -9.98 8.66
N HIS A 14 3.55 -8.96 7.85
CA HIS A 14 3.25 -8.98 6.41
C HIS A 14 4.39 -9.52 5.53
N ASN A 15 5.53 -9.93 6.09
CA ASN A 15 6.70 -10.34 5.31
C ASN A 15 6.82 -11.86 5.10
N GLU A 16 5.97 -12.67 5.76
CA GLU A 16 6.07 -14.13 5.70
C GLU A 16 5.62 -14.74 4.36
N GLN A 17 4.80 -14.02 3.57
CA GLN A 17 4.40 -14.44 2.22
C GLN A 17 5.51 -14.25 1.16
N ALA A 18 6.64 -13.62 1.48
CA ALA A 18 7.72 -13.35 0.52
C ALA A 18 8.51 -14.60 0.09
N ALA A 19 8.36 -15.74 0.77
CA ALA A 19 9.18 -16.92 0.54
C ALA A 19 8.76 -17.77 -0.69
N THR A 20 7.53 -17.65 -1.18
CA THR A 20 7.00 -18.51 -2.27
C THR A 20 6.96 -17.78 -3.62
N THR A 21 6.97 -16.45 -3.61
CA THR A 21 6.88 -15.63 -4.82
C THR A 21 8.25 -15.47 -5.48
N PRO A 22 8.42 -15.84 -6.76
CA PRO A 22 9.71 -15.69 -7.44
C PRO A 22 10.17 -14.23 -7.44
N ASN A 23 11.25 -13.94 -6.71
CA ASN A 23 11.83 -12.61 -6.64
C ASN A 23 12.96 -12.49 -7.69
N PRO A 24 12.78 -11.72 -8.78
CA PRO A 24 13.80 -11.58 -9.82
C PRO A 24 15.04 -10.80 -9.35
N PHE A 25 14.95 -10.08 -8.23
CA PHE A 25 16.02 -9.22 -7.71
C PHE A 25 16.16 -9.37 -6.19
N PRO A 26 16.68 -10.52 -5.70
CA PRO A 26 16.75 -10.81 -4.26
C PRO A 26 17.67 -9.85 -3.50
N GLU A 27 18.80 -9.44 -4.10
CA GLU A 27 19.76 -8.56 -3.44
C GLU A 27 19.25 -7.12 -3.31
N PRO A 28 18.74 -6.46 -4.38
CA PRO A 28 18.03 -5.19 -4.23
C PRO A 28 16.85 -5.24 -3.27
N SER A 29 16.11 -6.35 -3.22
CA SER A 29 14.99 -6.49 -2.28
C SER A 29 15.44 -6.46 -0.81
N ARG A 30 16.61 -7.04 -0.50
CA ARG A 30 17.21 -6.94 0.84
C ARG A 30 17.67 -5.53 1.13
N GLN A 31 18.30 -4.88 0.15
CA GLN A 31 18.80 -3.51 0.28
C GLN A 31 17.67 -2.51 0.56
N TYR A 32 16.56 -2.60 -0.17
CA TYR A 32 15.41 -1.71 0.00
C TYR A 32 14.42 -2.18 1.07
N GLY A 33 14.60 -3.39 1.63
CA GLY A 33 13.68 -3.98 2.59
C GLY A 33 12.29 -4.30 2.03
N GLU A 34 12.16 -4.35 0.70
CA GLU A 34 10.89 -4.53 0.00
C GLU A 34 11.04 -5.53 -1.14
N SER A 35 10.04 -6.39 -1.33
CA SER A 35 10.00 -7.32 -2.46
C SER A 35 8.79 -7.00 -3.34
N PRO A 36 8.91 -6.14 -4.37
CA PRO A 36 7.77 -5.73 -5.21
C PRO A 36 7.06 -6.92 -5.87
N ALA A 37 7.79 -8.00 -6.13
CA ALA A 37 7.25 -9.23 -6.70
C ALA A 37 6.08 -9.80 -5.89
N ARG A 38 6.07 -9.63 -4.56
CA ARG A 38 4.96 -10.09 -3.70
C ARG A 38 3.61 -9.47 -4.09
N PHE A 39 3.63 -8.23 -4.58
CA PHE A 39 2.45 -7.50 -5.00
C PHE A 39 2.20 -7.74 -6.50
N LEU A 40 3.27 -7.80 -7.29
CA LEU A 40 3.19 -7.84 -8.74
C LEU A 40 2.88 -9.22 -9.32
N VAL A 41 3.00 -10.31 -8.55
CA VAL A 41 2.61 -11.65 -8.99
C VAL A 41 1.10 -11.88 -8.94
N GLU A 42 0.35 -11.07 -8.19
CA GLU A 42 -1.11 -11.15 -8.18
C GLU A 42 -1.71 -10.52 -9.45
N GLU A 43 -2.79 -11.13 -9.94
CA GLU A 43 -3.54 -10.67 -11.09
C GLU A 43 -4.30 -9.37 -10.74
N LEU A 44 -4.35 -8.43 -11.67
CA LEU A 44 -5.14 -7.20 -11.52
C LEU A 44 -6.61 -7.51 -11.84
N SER A 45 -7.32 -8.15 -10.92
CA SER A 45 -8.77 -8.31 -11.03
C SER A 45 -9.48 -6.97 -10.74
N VAL A 46 -10.57 -6.72 -11.47
CA VAL A 46 -11.55 -5.70 -11.06
C VAL A 46 -12.24 -6.26 -9.83
N ASP A 47 -12.23 -5.47 -8.77
CA ASP A 47 -12.86 -5.86 -7.52
C ASP A 47 -14.38 -5.90 -7.68
N ASP A 48 -14.96 -7.09 -7.55
CA ASP A 48 -16.40 -7.33 -7.52
C ASP A 48 -16.98 -7.28 -6.12
N GLY A 49 -16.20 -6.88 -5.10
CA GLY A 49 -16.73 -6.46 -3.79
C GLY A 49 -15.93 -6.87 -2.55
N GLU A 50 -14.76 -7.51 -2.68
CA GLU A 50 -13.94 -7.96 -1.54
C GLU A 50 -12.75 -7.02 -1.21
N GLY A 51 -12.50 -6.00 -2.03
CA GLY A 51 -11.66 -4.84 -1.70
C GLY A 51 -10.15 -5.06 -1.69
N THR A 52 -9.61 -6.17 -2.22
CA THR A 52 -8.28 -6.63 -1.75
C THR A 52 -7.19 -6.93 -2.78
N SER A 53 -7.42 -7.30 -4.03
CA SER A 53 -6.29 -7.85 -4.83
C SER A 53 -5.61 -6.82 -5.75
N GLY A 54 -6.39 -6.10 -6.56
CA GLY A 54 -5.84 -5.14 -7.54
C GLY A 54 -5.52 -3.76 -6.97
N GLU A 55 -6.27 -3.31 -5.96
CA GLU A 55 -6.10 -1.97 -5.38
C GLU A 55 -4.89 -1.87 -4.45
N LEU A 56 -4.48 -2.97 -3.80
CA LEU A 56 -3.33 -2.98 -2.90
C LEU A 56 -2.02 -2.64 -3.62
N ILE A 57 -1.84 -3.08 -4.87
CA ILE A 57 -0.66 -2.75 -5.68
C ILE A 57 -0.61 -1.23 -5.92
N LEU A 58 -1.72 -0.62 -6.33
CA LEU A 58 -1.79 0.81 -6.62
C LEU A 58 -1.66 1.66 -5.35
N ALA A 59 -2.29 1.23 -4.26
CA ALA A 59 -2.11 1.84 -2.95
C ALA A 59 -0.65 1.81 -2.51
N ARG A 60 0.04 0.69 -2.71
CA ARG A 60 1.46 0.57 -2.39
C ARG A 60 2.33 1.47 -3.27
N ILE A 61 2.06 1.55 -4.57
CA ILE A 61 2.76 2.45 -5.51
C ILE A 61 2.61 3.92 -5.07
N ARG A 62 1.42 4.35 -4.63
CA ARG A 62 1.22 5.71 -4.10
C ARG A 62 2.07 5.99 -2.86
N GLY A 63 2.37 4.96 -2.07
CA GLY A 63 3.19 5.04 -0.86
C GLY A 63 4.69 4.84 -1.08
N LEU A 64 5.21 4.84 -2.32
CA LEU A 64 6.65 4.80 -2.57
C LEU A 64 7.27 6.15 -2.25
N GLU A 65 8.39 6.15 -1.53
CA GLU A 65 8.97 7.37 -0.98
C GLU A 65 10.16 7.90 -1.79
N THR A 66 10.85 7.04 -2.54
CA THR A 66 12.06 7.45 -3.28
C THR A 66 11.95 7.15 -4.78
N ILE A 67 12.65 7.96 -5.57
CA ILE A 67 12.77 7.81 -7.02
C ILE A 67 13.45 6.48 -7.35
N GLU A 68 14.45 6.10 -6.56
CA GLU A 68 15.14 4.81 -6.67
C GLU A 68 14.19 3.63 -6.47
N LEU A 69 13.30 3.72 -5.47
CA LEU A 69 12.33 2.67 -5.19
C LEU A 69 11.30 2.55 -6.32
N CYS A 70 10.84 3.67 -6.89
CA CYS A 70 10.02 3.65 -8.11
C CYS A 70 10.75 2.96 -9.28
N GLY A 71 12.03 3.25 -9.47
CA GLY A 71 12.87 2.60 -10.50
C GLY A 71 12.99 1.09 -10.28
N PHE A 72 13.17 0.68 -9.02
CA PHE A 72 13.23 -0.74 -8.65
C PHE A 72 11.91 -1.47 -8.93
N TRP A 73 10.77 -0.90 -8.54
CA TRP A 73 9.45 -1.45 -8.83
C TRP A 73 9.20 -1.63 -10.33
N LEU A 74 9.59 -0.64 -11.15
CA LEU A 74 9.47 -0.73 -12.61
C LEU A 74 10.34 -1.85 -13.20
N ALA A 75 11.56 -2.03 -12.68
CA ALA A 75 12.45 -3.11 -13.10
C ALA A 75 11.87 -4.49 -12.76
N VAL A 76 11.25 -4.65 -11.59
CA VAL A 76 10.60 -5.89 -11.18
C VAL A 76 9.41 -6.23 -12.07
N GLU A 77 8.51 -5.28 -12.36
CA GLU A 77 7.35 -5.53 -13.25
C GLU A 77 7.82 -5.98 -14.65
N ARG A 78 8.84 -5.33 -15.21
CA ARG A 78 9.41 -5.71 -16.51
C ARG A 78 10.04 -7.09 -16.49
N ALA A 79 10.75 -7.44 -15.42
CA ALA A 79 11.36 -8.76 -15.28
C ALA A 79 10.30 -9.87 -15.16
N LEU A 80 9.23 -9.64 -14.40
CA LEU A 80 8.11 -10.58 -14.30
C LEU A 80 7.37 -10.72 -15.62
N ALA A 81 7.07 -9.60 -16.29
CA ALA A 81 6.43 -9.60 -17.60
C ALA A 81 7.22 -10.42 -18.63
N ASN A 82 8.54 -10.18 -18.72
CA ASN A 82 9.42 -10.94 -19.59
C ASN A 82 9.45 -12.44 -19.26
N LYS A 83 9.46 -12.80 -17.96
CA LYS A 83 9.41 -14.20 -17.51
C LYS A 83 8.10 -14.89 -17.90
N GLU A 84 7.00 -14.16 -17.85
CA GLU A 84 5.65 -14.63 -18.19
C GLU A 84 5.33 -14.51 -19.69
N GLY A 85 6.26 -13.99 -20.50
CA GLY A 85 6.06 -13.80 -21.95
C GLY A 85 4.98 -12.79 -22.29
N ARG A 86 4.75 -11.80 -21.40
CA ARG A 86 3.78 -10.72 -21.59
C ARG A 86 4.46 -9.36 -21.56
N GLU A 87 3.74 -8.33 -21.99
CA GLU A 87 4.17 -6.95 -21.77
C GLU A 87 3.96 -6.54 -20.29
N PRO A 88 4.75 -5.56 -19.80
CA PRO A 88 4.46 -4.89 -18.53
C PRO A 88 3.03 -4.38 -18.48
N ARG A 89 2.37 -4.47 -17.34
CA ARG A 89 0.99 -4.00 -17.20
C ARG A 89 0.97 -2.48 -17.28
N ASP A 90 0.38 -1.93 -18.35
CA ASP A 90 0.30 -0.48 -18.61
C ASP A 90 -0.20 0.32 -17.39
N ARG A 91 -1.22 -0.21 -16.69
CA ARG A 91 -1.77 0.45 -15.49
C ARG A 91 -0.75 0.58 -14.36
N VAL A 92 0.05 -0.47 -14.13
CA VAL A 92 1.11 -0.50 -13.11
C VAL A 92 2.26 0.40 -13.53
N GLU A 93 2.73 0.26 -14.77
CA GLU A 93 3.84 1.06 -15.29
C GLU A 93 3.52 2.56 -15.27
N ARG A 94 2.32 2.94 -15.71
CA ARG A 94 1.86 4.33 -15.64
C ARG A 94 1.81 4.84 -14.20
N ALA A 95 1.23 4.09 -13.27
CA ALA A 95 1.15 4.51 -11.87
C ALA A 95 2.54 4.72 -11.23
N ILE A 96 3.50 3.84 -11.53
CA ILE A 96 4.88 3.98 -11.04
C ILE A 96 5.55 5.23 -11.64
N ARG A 97 5.36 5.47 -12.94
CA ARG A 97 5.93 6.65 -13.62
C ARG A 97 5.32 7.94 -13.10
N GLU A 98 4.00 8.00 -12.92
CA GLU A 98 3.31 9.15 -12.33
C GLU A 98 3.82 9.44 -10.92
N ARG A 99 3.97 8.40 -10.08
CA ARG A 99 4.56 8.59 -8.75
C ARG A 99 5.99 9.09 -8.82
N LYS A 100 6.82 8.53 -9.71
CA LYS A 100 8.20 8.97 -9.91
C LYS A 100 8.26 10.45 -10.30
N SER A 101 7.47 10.87 -11.28
CA SER A 101 7.41 12.28 -11.70
C SER A 101 6.95 13.20 -10.57
N TYR A 102 5.98 12.77 -9.77
CA TYR A 102 5.59 13.51 -8.57
C TYR A 102 6.77 13.72 -7.60
N LEU A 103 7.56 12.67 -7.32
CA LEU A 103 8.73 12.75 -6.45
C LEU A 103 9.85 13.60 -7.04
N GLU A 104 10.04 13.57 -8.36
CA GLU A 104 10.99 14.45 -9.06
C GLU A 104 10.61 15.94 -8.94
N GLU A 105 9.30 16.24 -8.98
CA GLU A 105 8.78 17.60 -8.90
C GLU A 105 8.69 18.14 -7.46
N HIS A 106 8.32 17.29 -6.49
CA HIS A 106 7.96 17.71 -5.12
C HIS A 106 9.00 17.28 -4.07
N GLY A 107 10.01 16.51 -4.46
CA GLY A 107 11.01 15.92 -3.56
C GLY A 107 10.63 14.52 -3.06
N GLU A 108 11.62 13.80 -2.54
CA GLU A 108 11.44 12.47 -1.97
C GLU A 108 10.71 12.50 -0.60
N GLY A 109 10.01 11.41 -0.30
CA GLY A 109 9.18 11.24 0.90
C GLY A 109 7.69 11.19 0.61
N LEU A 110 6.89 10.90 1.64
CA LEU A 110 5.46 11.11 1.57
C LEU A 110 5.17 12.59 1.78
N ALA A 111 4.17 13.12 1.07
CA ALA A 111 3.71 14.49 1.27
C ALA A 111 3.32 14.78 2.73
N GLN A 112 3.02 13.73 3.50
CA GLN A 112 2.58 13.80 4.89
C GLN A 112 3.73 13.64 5.89
N THR A 113 4.95 13.38 5.42
CA THR A 113 6.13 13.22 6.27
C THR A 113 6.41 14.54 6.98
N GLY A 114 6.48 14.49 8.32
CA GLY A 114 6.66 15.67 9.16
C GLY A 114 5.36 16.40 9.54
N MET A 115 4.21 16.02 8.96
CA MET A 115 2.92 16.60 9.34
C MET A 115 2.38 16.01 10.65
N THR A 116 1.87 16.90 11.49
CA THR A 116 1.06 16.57 12.66
C THR A 116 -0.28 15.91 12.25
N PRO A 117 -0.96 15.21 13.18
CA PRO A 117 -2.29 14.65 12.90
C PRO A 117 -3.36 15.69 12.53
N ALA A 118 -3.20 16.95 12.93
CA ALA A 118 -4.11 18.02 12.55
C ALA A 118 -3.90 18.44 11.09
N GLU A 119 -2.65 18.70 10.71
CA GLU A 119 -2.27 19.05 9.34
C GLU A 119 -2.62 17.94 8.34
N ARG A 120 -2.47 16.67 8.73
CA ARG A 120 -2.92 15.54 7.90
C ARG A 120 -4.42 15.52 7.68
N ARG A 121 -5.22 15.83 8.71
CA ARG A 121 -6.69 15.90 8.58
C ARG A 121 -7.11 17.06 7.70
N GLU A 122 -6.46 18.20 7.81
CA GLU A 122 -6.71 19.37 6.96
C GLU A 122 -6.36 19.09 5.49
N ALA A 123 -5.18 18.54 5.21
CA ALA A 123 -4.76 18.17 3.86
C ALA A 123 -5.60 17.03 3.24
N ALA A 124 -6.23 16.19 4.07
CA ALA A 124 -7.19 15.18 3.63
C ALA A 124 -8.57 15.80 3.37
N ALA A 125 -9.03 16.73 4.20
CA ALA A 125 -10.28 17.46 4.02
C ALA A 125 -10.26 18.38 2.77
N GLU A 126 -9.09 18.88 2.36
CA GLU A 126 -8.97 19.57 1.06
C GLU A 126 -9.15 18.63 -0.15
N ARG A 127 -8.95 17.32 0.05
CA ARG A 127 -9.11 16.27 -0.97
C ARG A 127 -10.43 15.52 -0.85
N ASP A 128 -11.38 16.00 -0.05
CA ASP A 128 -12.58 15.26 0.32
C ASP A 128 -13.41 14.93 -0.93
N ALA A 129 -13.31 13.68 -1.37
CA ALA A 129 -14.34 13.07 -2.18
C ALA A 129 -15.50 12.82 -1.21
N GLU A 130 -16.63 13.50 -1.40
CA GLU A 130 -17.85 13.35 -0.60
C GLU A 130 -18.23 11.87 -0.45
N SER A 131 -17.70 11.21 0.57
CA SER A 131 -17.83 9.77 0.78
C SER A 131 -18.43 9.55 2.16
N VAL A 132 -19.66 9.03 2.18
CA VAL A 132 -20.39 8.71 3.41
C VAL A 132 -20.39 7.20 3.58
N ALA A 133 -19.89 6.73 4.73
CA ALA A 133 -20.01 5.32 5.10
C ALA A 133 -21.37 5.09 5.77
N VAL A 134 -22.18 4.22 5.18
CA VAL A 134 -23.47 3.76 5.72
C VAL A 134 -23.37 2.30 6.13
N LEU A 135 -24.06 1.93 7.21
CA LEU A 135 -24.21 0.53 7.60
C LEU A 135 -25.38 -0.03 6.79
N VAL A 136 -25.18 -1.16 6.11
CA VAL A 136 -26.23 -1.85 5.34
C VAL A 136 -26.52 -3.22 5.94
N ASP A 137 -27.73 -3.73 5.76
CA ASP A 137 -28.08 -5.12 6.08
C ASP A 137 -27.74 -6.10 4.94
N GLU A 138 -28.11 -7.38 5.10
CA GLU A 138 -27.84 -8.45 4.13
C GLU A 138 -28.50 -8.21 2.77
N ASP A 139 -29.55 -7.39 2.73
CA ASP A 139 -30.28 -7.01 1.52
C ASP A 139 -29.72 -5.71 0.89
N GLY A 140 -28.71 -5.10 1.53
CA GLY A 140 -28.07 -3.86 1.06
C GLY A 140 -28.81 -2.58 1.48
N GLU A 141 -29.80 -2.68 2.36
CA GLU A 141 -30.58 -1.53 2.83
C GLU A 141 -29.89 -0.83 4.00
N GLU A 142 -29.88 0.50 3.99
CA GLU A 142 -29.25 1.28 5.06
C GLU A 142 -29.94 1.06 6.41
N VAL A 143 -29.15 0.73 7.42
CA VAL A 143 -29.59 0.54 8.80
C VAL A 143 -28.88 1.51 9.75
N PRO A 144 -29.52 1.88 10.87
CA PRO A 144 -28.89 2.75 11.86
C PRO A 144 -27.65 2.11 12.46
N TRP A 145 -26.60 2.91 12.66
CA TRP A 145 -25.36 2.51 13.34
C TRP A 145 -25.58 1.89 14.73
N SER A 146 -26.68 2.25 15.42
CA SER A 146 -27.06 1.67 16.71
C SER A 146 -27.41 0.18 16.65
N ARG A 147 -27.56 -0.39 15.46
CA ARG A 147 -27.80 -1.82 15.23
C ARG A 147 -26.51 -2.66 15.20
N GLN A 148 -25.34 -2.01 15.20
CA GLN A 148 -24.05 -2.69 15.25
C GLN A 148 -23.87 -3.38 16.61
N GLU A 149 -23.89 -4.72 16.63
CA GLU A 149 -23.63 -5.52 17.83
C GLU A 149 -22.18 -6.04 17.82
N GLY A 150 -21.52 -6.10 18.99
CA GLY A 150 -20.22 -6.77 19.17
C GLY A 150 -18.95 -5.92 18.99
N ALA A 151 -19.05 -4.63 18.66
CA ALA A 151 -17.89 -3.74 18.59
C ALA A 151 -17.48 -3.22 19.98
N THR A 152 -16.63 -3.95 20.70
CA THR A 152 -15.99 -3.45 21.93
C THR A 152 -14.68 -2.72 21.63
N VAL A 153 -14.64 -1.41 21.89
CA VAL A 153 -13.39 -0.62 21.86
C VAL A 153 -12.70 -0.74 23.22
N GLY A 154 -11.64 -1.54 23.28
CA GLY A 154 -10.75 -1.62 24.44
C GLY A 154 -9.71 -0.50 24.40
N ALA A 155 -9.64 0.33 25.44
CA ALA A 155 -8.52 1.24 25.61
C ALA A 155 -7.28 0.44 26.02
N SER A 156 -6.24 0.39 25.17
CA SER A 156 -4.91 -0.06 25.58
C SER A 156 -4.41 0.84 26.71
N ARG A 157 -4.11 0.24 27.86
CA ARG A 157 -3.46 0.89 29.01
C ARG A 157 -1.97 0.65 28.97
#